data_AF-A0A1S3A940-F1
#
_entry.id   AF-A0A1S3A940-F1
#
_cell.length_a   1.000
_cell.length_b   1.000
_cell.length_c   1.000
_cell.angle_alpha   90.00
_cell.angle_beta   90.00
_cell.angle_gamma   90.00
#
_symmetry.space_group_name_H-M   'P 1'
#
loop_
_entity.id
_entity.type
_entity.pdbx_description
1 polymer ?
#
loop_
_entity_poly.entity_id
_entity_poly.type
_entity_poly.pdbx_seq_one_letter_code
_entity_poly.pdbx_strand_id
1 'polypeptide(L)'
;MAKMAAAVGSMATLAAEPGEDAFRRLFRFYRQSRPGTADLGGVVDFSAARPACGAGPDGRQVVRSPLNVTSVSEQNARRAGLEPVSKWRAYGLEGYPGFIFIPNPFLPGSQRHWVKQCLKSYCQKPNVCNLDKHVVEGETQNLWAQSRDFLRSEHGSKRRPRSLLEKLRWVTLGYHYDWDSKKYSADHYTPFPSDLAFLSEQVAAACGFQDFQAEAGILNYYRLGSTLGIHVDRSELDHSRPLLSFSFGRSAIFLLGGLRRDEAPTAMFMHSGDIMVMSGLSRLLHHAVPRVLPGPDEERLPRCLDAALPAPLPADSVLEACPEEDWRVCAGYLSAARVNVTVRQVLAPGQGFPPEPAEGECHPLDGDSPGKRARLAPL
;
A
#
# COMPACT_ATOMS: atom_id res chain seq x y z
N MET A 1 15.16 -32.38 3.57
CA MET A 1 15.25 -32.03 5.00
C MET A 1 16.51 -31.24 5.38
N ALA A 2 17.66 -31.40 4.70
CA ALA A 2 18.92 -30.71 5.08
C ALA A 2 19.03 -29.21 4.72
N LYS A 3 18.13 -28.64 3.88
CA LYS A 3 18.13 -27.21 3.53
C LYS A 3 17.28 -26.32 4.46
N MET A 4 16.39 -26.89 5.27
CA MET A 4 15.52 -26.14 6.20
C MET A 4 16.27 -25.67 7.46
N ALA A 5 17.33 -26.37 7.88
CA ALA A 5 18.15 -25.97 9.03
C ALA A 5 18.99 -24.70 8.76
N ALA A 6 19.20 -24.33 7.49
CA ALA A 6 20.04 -23.19 7.13
C ALA A 6 19.33 -21.83 7.25
N ALA A 7 18.00 -21.77 7.05
CA ALA A 7 17.22 -20.54 7.19
C ALA A 7 17.16 -20.05 8.65
N VAL A 8 17.07 -20.99 9.60
CA VAL A 8 17.21 -20.72 11.04
C VAL A 8 18.66 -20.30 11.37
N GLY A 9 19.65 -20.83 10.63
CA GLY A 9 21.07 -20.50 10.78
C GLY A 9 21.44 -19.07 10.36
N SER A 10 20.76 -18.47 9.39
CA SER A 10 21.01 -17.06 9.00
C SER A 10 20.35 -16.06 9.95
N MET A 11 19.23 -16.42 10.59
CA MET A 11 18.64 -15.61 11.68
C MET A 11 19.53 -15.56 12.93
N ALA A 12 20.40 -16.56 13.12
CA ALA A 12 21.28 -16.67 14.27
C ALA A 12 22.47 -15.69 14.26
N THR A 13 22.79 -15.02 13.15
CA THR A 13 23.97 -14.14 13.04
C THR A 13 23.70 -12.66 13.33
N LEU A 14 22.45 -12.21 13.36
CA LEU A 14 22.11 -10.90 13.93
C LEU A 14 21.96 -11.03 15.45
N ALA A 15 22.99 -10.59 16.18
CA ALA A 15 22.93 -10.45 17.62
C ALA A 15 21.68 -9.63 18.00
N ALA A 16 20.83 -10.19 18.87
CA ALA A 16 19.69 -9.45 19.41
C ALA A 16 20.22 -8.24 20.18
N GLU A 17 19.68 -7.06 19.91
CA GLU A 17 19.98 -5.91 20.75
C GLU A 17 19.21 -6.03 22.09
N PRO A 18 19.78 -5.58 23.21
CA PRO A 18 19.09 -5.64 24.50
C PRO A 18 17.72 -4.96 24.42
N GLY A 19 16.64 -5.71 24.70
CA GLY A 19 15.26 -5.20 24.66
C GLY A 19 14.60 -5.18 23.27
N GLU A 20 15.19 -5.80 22.24
CA GLU A 20 14.59 -5.89 20.91
C GLU A 20 13.54 -7.01 20.82
N ASP A 21 12.30 -6.63 20.49
CA ASP A 21 11.21 -7.57 20.22
C ASP A 21 11.35 -8.29 18.86
N ALA A 22 10.66 -9.43 18.70
CA ALA A 22 10.79 -10.29 17.50
C ALA A 22 10.44 -9.54 16.20
N PHE A 23 9.43 -8.66 16.24
CA PHE A 23 9.04 -7.85 15.09
C PHE A 23 10.14 -6.87 14.72
N ARG A 24 10.67 -6.10 15.67
CA ARG A 24 11.78 -5.16 15.43
C ARG A 24 13.00 -5.86 14.85
N ARG A 25 13.33 -7.05 15.35
CA ARG A 25 14.45 -7.85 14.84
C ARG A 25 14.26 -8.21 13.36
N LEU A 26 13.09 -8.73 13.00
CA LEU A 26 12.78 -9.06 11.59
C LEU A 26 12.68 -7.82 10.71
N PHE A 27 12.08 -6.73 11.21
CA PHE A 27 12.05 -5.45 10.49
C PHE A 27 13.46 -4.97 10.17
N ARG A 28 14.38 -5.02 11.14
CA ARG A 28 15.77 -4.59 10.98
C ARG A 28 16.53 -5.50 10.01
N PHE A 29 16.37 -6.82 10.13
CA PHE A 29 16.94 -7.80 9.21
C PHE A 29 16.56 -7.50 7.76
N TYR A 30 15.27 -7.43 7.45
CA TYR A 30 14.81 -7.16 6.09
C TYR A 30 15.11 -5.74 5.62
N ARG A 31 15.17 -4.75 6.52
CA ARG A 31 15.61 -3.40 6.13
C ARG A 31 17.06 -3.40 5.64
N GLN A 32 17.92 -4.20 6.27
CA GLN A 32 19.37 -4.26 5.96
C GLN A 32 19.72 -5.31 4.89
N SER A 33 18.81 -6.25 4.59
CA SER A 33 19.04 -7.35 3.65
C SER A 33 19.41 -6.85 2.25
N ARG A 34 20.56 -7.26 1.69
CA ARG A 34 20.91 -6.93 0.31
C ARG A 34 20.36 -8.01 -0.66
N PRO A 35 19.63 -7.63 -1.72
CA PRO A 35 19.18 -8.57 -2.74
C PRO A 35 20.37 -9.36 -3.31
N GLY A 36 20.22 -10.68 -3.44
CA GLY A 36 21.27 -11.57 -3.94
C GLY A 36 22.30 -12.05 -2.91
N THR A 37 22.41 -11.43 -1.73
CA THR A 37 23.31 -11.89 -0.66
C THR A 37 22.60 -12.26 0.63
N ALA A 38 21.44 -11.67 0.90
CA ALA A 38 20.59 -12.04 2.03
C ALA A 38 19.65 -13.18 1.62
N ASP A 39 19.49 -14.17 2.50
CA ASP A 39 18.55 -15.26 2.29
C ASP A 39 17.11 -14.73 2.41
N LEU A 40 16.47 -14.54 1.25
CA LEU A 40 15.04 -14.22 1.16
C LEU A 40 14.17 -15.48 1.06
N GLY A 41 14.73 -16.68 1.25
CA GLY A 41 14.01 -17.95 1.19
C GLY A 41 12.90 -18.11 2.24
N GLY A 42 12.94 -17.32 3.32
CA GLY A 42 11.88 -17.25 4.33
C GLY A 42 10.73 -16.28 4.01
N VAL A 43 10.79 -15.58 2.88
CA VAL A 43 9.74 -14.62 2.45
C VAL A 43 8.73 -15.34 1.56
N VAL A 44 7.45 -15.27 1.91
CA VAL A 44 6.37 -15.90 1.13
C VAL A 44 6.19 -15.18 -0.21
N ASP A 45 6.20 -15.93 -1.30
CA ASP A 45 5.84 -15.47 -2.64
C ASP A 45 4.53 -16.15 -3.09
N PHE A 46 3.42 -15.40 -3.07
CA PHE A 46 2.10 -15.89 -3.48
C PHE A 46 1.95 -16.02 -5.01
N SER A 47 2.85 -15.44 -5.79
CA SER A 47 2.83 -15.48 -7.26
C SER A 47 3.45 -16.76 -7.83
N ALA A 48 4.31 -17.43 -7.04
CA ALA A 48 4.96 -18.68 -7.42
C ALA A 48 3.95 -19.80 -7.74
N ALA A 49 4.30 -20.68 -8.71
CA ALA A 49 3.41 -21.74 -9.22
C ALA A 49 2.87 -22.71 -8.14
N ARG A 50 3.62 -22.85 -7.05
CA ARG A 50 3.16 -23.30 -5.74
C ARG A 50 3.76 -22.30 -4.76
N PRO A 51 2.99 -21.35 -4.19
CA PRO A 51 3.45 -20.62 -3.00
C PRO A 51 3.80 -21.71 -2.03
N ALA A 52 5.08 -21.83 -1.64
CA ALA A 52 5.62 -23.07 -1.09
C ALA A 52 4.60 -23.78 -0.18
N CYS A 53 4.09 -24.94 -0.63
CA CYS A 53 3.46 -25.92 0.25
C CYS A 53 4.57 -26.44 1.16
N GLY A 54 4.92 -25.64 2.14
CA GLY A 54 6.05 -25.82 3.03
C GLY A 54 5.95 -24.71 4.07
N ALA A 55 6.01 -25.12 5.33
CA ALA A 55 6.12 -24.23 6.48
C ALA A 55 6.95 -23.00 6.12
N GLY A 56 6.36 -21.79 6.24
CA GLY A 56 7.18 -20.59 6.40
C GLY A 56 8.17 -20.79 7.57
N PRO A 57 9.12 -19.89 7.81
CA PRO A 57 10.03 -20.00 8.95
C PRO A 57 9.31 -20.26 10.29
N ASP A 58 8.03 -19.87 10.42
CA ASP A 58 7.15 -20.09 11.57
C ASP A 58 6.21 -21.33 11.48
N GLY A 59 6.29 -22.17 10.46
CA GLY A 59 5.37 -23.31 10.30
C GLY A 59 4.03 -23.01 9.61
N ARG A 60 3.67 -21.73 9.45
CA ARG A 60 2.35 -21.30 8.92
C ARG A 60 2.21 -21.63 7.43
N GLN A 61 1.07 -22.23 7.07
CA GLN A 61 0.77 -22.65 5.70
C GLN A 61 0.02 -21.57 4.91
N VAL A 62 0.36 -21.44 3.63
CA VAL A 62 -0.43 -20.69 2.65
C VAL A 62 -1.66 -21.52 2.30
N VAL A 63 -2.84 -20.95 2.51
CA VAL A 63 -4.13 -21.61 2.24
C VAL A 63 -4.84 -20.91 1.09
N ARG A 64 -5.67 -21.65 0.33
CA ARG A 64 -6.55 -21.03 -0.68
C ARG A 64 -7.64 -20.23 0.03
N SER A 65 -7.85 -19.00 -0.40
CA SER A 65 -9.01 -18.21 0.02
C SER A 65 -10.07 -18.31 -1.08
N PRO A 66 -11.28 -18.83 -0.80
CA PRO A 66 -12.35 -18.83 -1.78
C PRO A 66 -12.77 -17.39 -2.10
N LEU A 67 -13.12 -17.15 -3.36
CA LEU A 67 -13.69 -15.88 -3.85
C LEU A 67 -15.14 -16.10 -4.27
N ASN A 68 -15.94 -15.05 -4.20
CA ASN A 68 -17.30 -15.06 -4.74
C ASN A 68 -17.25 -14.75 -6.24
N VAL A 69 -17.10 -15.78 -7.08
CA VAL A 69 -16.92 -15.61 -8.53
C VAL A 69 -18.12 -14.93 -9.20
N THR A 70 -19.32 -15.10 -8.66
CA THR A 70 -20.57 -14.57 -9.22
C THR A 70 -20.90 -13.15 -8.75
N SER A 71 -20.20 -12.60 -7.74
CA SER A 71 -20.50 -11.25 -7.24
C SER A 71 -20.02 -10.14 -8.16
N VAL A 72 -19.12 -10.43 -9.09
CA VAL A 72 -18.58 -9.47 -10.06
C VAL A 72 -18.74 -10.03 -11.47
N SER A 73 -19.49 -9.33 -12.32
CA SER A 73 -19.62 -9.70 -13.73
C SER A 73 -18.28 -9.55 -14.46
N GLU A 74 -18.06 -10.35 -15.51
CA GLU A 74 -16.85 -10.19 -16.34
C GLU A 74 -16.75 -8.79 -16.95
N GLN A 75 -17.88 -8.17 -17.28
CA GLN A 75 -17.93 -6.80 -17.77
C GLN A 75 -17.41 -5.82 -16.72
N ASN A 76 -17.89 -5.89 -15.47
CA ASN A 76 -17.43 -5.01 -14.40
C ASN A 76 -15.95 -5.22 -14.06
N ALA A 77 -15.48 -6.47 -14.04
CA ALA A 77 -14.07 -6.77 -13.86
C ALA A 77 -13.21 -6.12 -14.95
N ARG A 78 -13.57 -6.33 -16.23
CA ARG A 78 -12.84 -5.74 -17.37
C ARG A 78 -12.90 -4.21 -17.38
N ARG A 79 -14.04 -3.64 -17.01
CA ARG A 79 -14.26 -2.19 -16.87
C ARG A 79 -13.28 -1.57 -15.88
N ALA A 80 -12.93 -2.27 -14.80
CA ALA A 80 -11.92 -1.90 -13.82
C ALA A 80 -10.47 -2.31 -14.19
N GLY A 81 -10.26 -2.94 -15.35
CA GLY A 81 -8.95 -3.43 -15.76
C GLY A 81 -8.49 -4.71 -15.08
N LEU A 82 -9.44 -5.53 -14.61
CA LEU A 82 -9.19 -6.79 -13.93
C LEU A 82 -9.55 -7.97 -14.84
N GLU A 83 -8.83 -9.08 -14.68
CA GLU A 83 -9.24 -10.37 -15.24
C GLU A 83 -10.60 -10.80 -14.63
N PRO A 84 -11.37 -11.68 -15.28
CA PRO A 84 -12.52 -12.31 -14.65
C PRO A 84 -12.16 -12.95 -13.31
N VAL A 85 -13.01 -12.81 -12.28
CA VAL A 85 -12.76 -13.33 -10.92
C VAL A 85 -12.53 -14.85 -10.92
N SER A 86 -13.13 -15.56 -11.88
CA SER A 86 -12.90 -17.00 -12.10
C SER A 86 -11.45 -17.38 -12.37
N LYS A 87 -10.62 -16.44 -12.83
CA LYS A 87 -9.18 -16.64 -13.07
C LYS A 87 -8.30 -16.19 -11.91
N TRP A 88 -8.87 -15.49 -10.93
CA TRP A 88 -8.09 -14.97 -9.81
C TRP A 88 -7.60 -16.11 -8.94
N ARG A 89 -6.43 -15.89 -8.35
CA ARG A 89 -5.89 -16.77 -7.32
C ARG A 89 -5.85 -15.97 -6.03
N ALA A 90 -6.64 -16.35 -5.05
CA ALA A 90 -6.60 -15.74 -3.73
C ALA A 90 -6.08 -16.73 -2.69
N TYR A 91 -5.36 -16.20 -1.73
CA TYR A 91 -4.71 -16.95 -0.67
C TYR A 91 -4.92 -16.27 0.68
N GLY A 92 -4.99 -17.08 1.74
CA GLY A 92 -4.85 -16.63 3.11
C GLY A 92 -3.59 -17.20 3.74
N LEU A 93 -3.36 -16.86 5.00
CA LEU A 93 -2.32 -17.47 5.82
C LEU A 93 -2.95 -18.09 7.06
N GLU A 94 -2.57 -19.33 7.37
CA GLU A 94 -2.99 -19.98 8.60
C GLU A 94 -2.57 -19.15 9.82
N GLY A 95 -3.50 -18.97 10.77
CA GLY A 95 -3.31 -18.09 11.93
C GLY A 95 -3.59 -16.60 11.68
N TYR A 96 -3.95 -16.21 10.46
CA TYR A 96 -4.30 -14.83 10.09
C TYR A 96 -5.71 -14.74 9.47
N PRO A 97 -6.78 -15.04 10.24
CA PRO A 97 -8.13 -15.01 9.70
C PRO A 97 -8.52 -13.61 9.20
N GLY A 98 -9.20 -13.58 8.06
CA GLY A 98 -9.60 -12.35 7.38
C GLY A 98 -8.47 -11.65 6.59
N PHE A 99 -7.28 -12.23 6.51
CA PHE A 99 -6.24 -11.80 5.58
C PHE A 99 -6.39 -12.51 4.24
N ILE A 100 -6.46 -11.73 3.15
CA ILE A 100 -6.53 -12.25 1.78
C ILE A 100 -5.45 -11.57 0.95
N PHE A 101 -4.72 -12.36 0.17
CA PHE A 101 -3.72 -11.93 -0.78
C PHE A 101 -4.10 -12.40 -2.19
N ILE A 102 -4.11 -11.48 -3.15
CA ILE A 102 -4.43 -11.74 -4.55
C ILE A 102 -3.24 -11.30 -5.40
N PRO A 103 -2.43 -12.22 -5.94
CA PRO A 103 -1.36 -11.87 -6.86
C PRO A 103 -1.96 -11.25 -8.13
N ASN A 104 -1.28 -10.23 -8.66
CA ASN A 104 -1.66 -9.42 -9.82
C ASN A 104 -2.86 -9.95 -10.65
N PRO A 105 -4.09 -9.49 -10.35
CA PRO A 105 -5.29 -9.86 -11.09
C PRO A 105 -5.61 -8.90 -12.25
N PHE A 106 -4.73 -7.95 -12.56
CA PHE A 106 -4.97 -6.95 -13.60
C PHE A 106 -4.80 -7.53 -15.00
N LEU A 107 -5.65 -7.09 -15.93
CA LEU A 107 -5.47 -7.32 -17.36
C LEU A 107 -4.13 -6.72 -17.82
N PRO A 108 -3.44 -7.33 -18.81
CA PRO A 108 -2.20 -6.80 -19.35
C PRO A 108 -2.33 -5.31 -19.74
N GLY A 109 -1.39 -4.49 -19.25
CA GLY A 109 -1.33 -3.05 -19.50
C GLY A 109 -2.24 -2.18 -18.64
N SER A 110 -3.25 -2.75 -17.95
CA SER A 110 -4.21 -1.98 -17.15
C SER A 110 -3.57 -1.29 -15.93
N GLN A 111 -2.49 -1.85 -15.38
CA GLN A 111 -1.74 -1.23 -14.29
C GLN A 111 -1.20 0.17 -14.67
N ARG A 112 -0.92 0.44 -15.96
CA ARG A 112 -0.41 1.75 -16.40
C ARG A 112 -1.41 2.87 -16.14
N HIS A 113 -2.72 2.60 -16.29
CA HIS A 113 -3.76 3.56 -15.96
C HIS A 113 -3.70 3.93 -14.47
N TRP A 114 -3.74 2.93 -13.58
CA TRP A 114 -3.73 3.17 -12.13
C TRP A 114 -2.47 3.89 -11.65
N VAL A 115 -1.30 3.53 -12.21
CA VAL A 115 -0.04 4.24 -11.97
C VAL A 115 -0.13 5.69 -12.43
N LYS A 116 -0.63 5.94 -13.64
CA LYS A 116 -0.84 7.30 -14.18
C LYS A 116 -1.75 8.09 -13.25
N GLN A 117 -2.89 7.54 -12.84
CA GLN A 117 -3.82 8.22 -11.93
C GLN A 117 -3.13 8.61 -10.62
N CYS A 118 -2.36 7.71 -10.01
CA CYS A 118 -1.63 7.98 -8.76
C CYS A 118 -0.55 9.07 -8.90
N LEU A 119 0.18 9.11 -10.02
CA LEU A 119 1.32 10.01 -10.21
C LEU A 119 0.94 11.34 -10.87
N LYS A 120 -0.16 11.37 -11.63
CA LYS A 120 -0.59 12.52 -12.42
C LYS A 120 -1.86 13.16 -11.89
N SER A 121 -2.89 12.38 -11.56
CA SER A 121 -4.24 12.90 -11.31
C SER A 121 -4.49 13.08 -9.82
N TYR A 122 -4.38 12.00 -9.03
CA TYR A 122 -4.75 11.97 -7.62
C TYR A 122 -3.85 12.85 -6.75
N CYS A 123 -2.60 13.08 -7.14
CA CYS A 123 -1.68 13.94 -6.42
C CYS A 123 -1.94 15.44 -6.60
N GLN A 124 -2.88 15.82 -7.46
CA GLN A 124 -3.24 17.22 -7.70
C GLN A 124 -4.34 17.68 -6.74
N LYS A 125 -4.50 19.00 -6.66
CA LYS A 125 -5.64 19.62 -5.98
C LYS A 125 -6.96 19.22 -6.65
N PRO A 126 -8.04 19.02 -5.88
CA PRO A 126 -8.21 19.44 -4.48
C PRO A 126 -7.64 18.49 -3.42
N ASN A 127 -7.09 17.33 -3.80
CA ASN A 127 -6.59 16.37 -2.81
C ASN A 127 -5.40 16.90 -2.00
N VAL A 128 -5.21 16.32 -0.82
CA VAL A 128 -4.20 16.76 0.14
C VAL A 128 -3.00 15.83 0.11
N CYS A 129 -1.81 16.39 0.08
CA CYS A 129 -0.54 15.68 0.05
C CYS A 129 0.49 16.25 1.03
N ASN A 130 1.59 15.52 1.23
CA ASN A 130 2.64 15.95 2.17
C ASN A 130 3.32 17.27 1.79
N LEU A 131 3.27 17.68 0.53
CA LEU A 131 3.91 18.92 0.07
C LEU A 131 3.15 20.15 0.53
N ASP A 132 1.85 20.03 0.80
CA ASP A 132 0.99 21.14 1.21
C ASP A 132 1.35 21.71 2.59
N LYS A 133 2.04 20.92 3.43
CA LYS A 133 2.50 21.36 4.76
C LYS A 133 3.69 22.34 4.71
N HIS A 134 4.42 22.42 3.61
CA HIS A 134 5.72 23.10 3.54
C HIS A 134 5.93 23.97 2.30
N VAL A 135 5.04 23.88 1.32
CA VAL A 135 5.16 24.57 0.04
C VAL A 135 4.15 25.72 0.00
N VAL A 136 4.55 26.86 -0.57
CA VAL A 136 3.69 28.05 -0.70
C VAL A 136 2.46 27.70 -1.55
N GLU A 137 1.30 28.19 -1.12
CA GLU A 137 0.04 28.02 -1.83
C GLU A 137 0.19 28.47 -3.30
N GLY A 138 -0.08 27.55 -4.24
CA GLY A 138 0.09 27.78 -5.68
C GLY A 138 1.22 26.97 -6.32
N GLU A 139 2.32 26.68 -5.63
CA GLU A 139 3.47 25.97 -6.23
C GLU A 139 3.16 24.47 -6.49
N THR A 140 2.20 23.87 -5.79
CA THR A 140 1.78 22.48 -6.00
C THR A 140 0.62 22.31 -6.99
N GLN A 141 0.09 23.39 -7.57
CA GLN A 141 -1.11 23.33 -8.44
C GLN A 141 -0.93 22.43 -9.67
N ASN A 142 0.29 22.33 -10.22
CA ASN A 142 0.57 21.45 -11.36
C ASN A 142 1.86 20.64 -11.15
N LEU A 143 1.84 19.78 -10.11
CA LEU A 143 2.92 18.88 -9.75
C LEU A 143 3.42 18.06 -10.93
N TRP A 144 2.50 17.57 -11.77
CA TRP A 144 2.83 16.76 -12.95
C TRP A 144 3.63 17.54 -13.99
N ALA A 145 3.11 18.67 -14.48
CA ALA A 145 3.80 19.44 -15.52
C ALA A 145 5.18 19.90 -15.05
N GLN A 146 5.28 20.35 -13.80
CA GLN A 146 6.55 20.76 -13.21
C GLN A 146 7.54 19.61 -13.02
N SER A 147 7.07 18.37 -12.86
CA SER A 147 7.97 17.22 -12.69
C SER A 147 8.30 16.53 -14.01
N ARG A 148 7.43 16.64 -15.01
CA ARG A 148 7.55 15.97 -16.31
C ARG A 148 8.84 16.35 -17.03
N ASP A 149 9.13 17.65 -17.13
CA ASP A 149 10.29 18.12 -17.87
C ASP A 149 11.60 17.76 -17.15
N PHE A 150 11.59 17.76 -15.80
CA PHE A 150 12.70 17.31 -14.97
C PHE A 150 12.95 15.80 -15.13
N LEU A 151 11.90 14.99 -15.19
CA LEU A 151 12.01 13.54 -15.33
C LEU A 151 12.36 13.11 -16.76
N ARG A 152 12.07 13.93 -17.77
CA ARG A 152 12.44 13.69 -19.17
C ARG A 152 13.88 14.06 -19.50
N SER A 153 14.48 14.99 -18.78
CA SER A 153 15.86 15.39 -19.04
C SER A 153 16.83 14.26 -18.65
N GLU A 154 17.32 13.52 -19.66
CA GLU A 154 18.30 12.44 -19.52
C GLU A 154 19.74 12.91 -19.22
N HIS A 155 19.95 14.21 -18.98
CA HIS A 155 21.31 14.74 -18.84
C HIS A 155 21.78 14.78 -17.38
N GLY A 156 22.56 13.75 -17.06
CA GLY A 156 23.64 13.66 -16.07
C GLY A 156 23.95 14.90 -15.23
N SER A 157 23.52 14.87 -13.97
CA SER A 157 24.34 15.34 -12.86
C SER A 157 23.91 14.61 -11.61
N LYS A 158 24.87 13.98 -10.90
CA LYS A 158 24.66 13.28 -9.62
C LYS A 158 24.18 14.22 -8.49
N ARG A 159 24.01 15.52 -8.77
CA ARG A 159 23.58 16.56 -7.83
C ARG A 159 22.53 17.46 -8.49
N ARG A 160 21.34 16.93 -8.76
CA ARG A 160 20.16 17.76 -9.06
C ARG A 160 19.19 17.78 -7.88
N PRO A 161 18.48 18.90 -7.65
CA PRO A 161 17.39 18.92 -6.70
C PRO A 161 16.29 17.96 -7.15
N ARG A 162 15.65 17.30 -6.18
CA ARG A 162 14.51 16.41 -6.44
C ARG A 162 13.32 17.19 -6.99
N SER A 163 12.64 16.66 -8.00
CA SER A 163 11.37 17.23 -8.48
C SER A 163 10.25 17.11 -7.42
N LEU A 164 9.11 17.76 -7.65
CA LEU A 164 7.97 17.67 -6.71
C LEU A 164 7.42 16.24 -6.62
N LEU A 165 7.24 15.55 -7.75
CA LEU A 165 6.82 14.14 -7.78
C LEU A 165 7.79 13.24 -7.02
N GLU A 166 9.07 13.57 -7.12
CA GLU A 166 10.15 12.93 -6.41
C GLU A 166 10.14 13.20 -4.89
N LYS A 167 9.60 14.34 -4.44
CA LYS A 167 9.42 14.70 -3.02
C LYS A 167 8.09 14.21 -2.44
N LEU A 168 7.16 13.76 -3.28
CA LEU A 168 5.87 13.22 -2.86
C LEU A 168 6.06 11.96 -2.00
N ARG A 169 5.34 11.88 -0.89
CA ARG A 169 5.41 10.80 0.11
C ARG A 169 4.04 10.21 0.39
N TRP A 170 3.02 11.05 0.50
CA TRP A 170 1.65 10.60 0.65
C TRP A 170 0.65 11.56 0.00
N VAL A 171 -0.50 11.00 -0.38
CA VAL A 171 -1.72 11.72 -0.81
C VAL A 171 -2.90 11.08 -0.08
N THR A 172 -3.88 11.88 0.31
CA THR A 172 -5.14 11.42 0.90
C THR A 172 -6.32 11.77 -0.03
N LEU A 173 -7.32 10.89 -0.08
CA LEU A 173 -8.51 10.97 -0.93
C LEU A 173 -9.77 10.76 -0.09
N GLY A 174 -10.90 11.35 -0.47
CA GLY A 174 -12.15 11.16 0.28
C GLY A 174 -12.10 11.93 1.59
N TYR A 175 -12.51 11.29 2.70
CA TYR A 175 -12.23 11.82 4.03
C TYR A 175 -10.71 11.83 4.27
N HIS A 176 -10.17 13.00 4.55
CA HIS A 176 -8.74 13.17 4.72
C HIS A 176 -8.30 12.75 6.12
N TYR A 177 -7.29 11.87 6.16
CA TYR A 177 -6.69 11.45 7.42
C TYR A 177 -5.82 12.58 7.98
N ASP A 178 -6.12 13.00 9.21
CA ASP A 178 -5.31 13.95 9.93
C ASP A 178 -4.18 13.21 10.69
N TRP A 179 -2.95 13.49 10.31
CA TRP A 179 -1.75 12.86 10.90
C TRP A 179 -1.48 13.29 12.35
N ASP A 180 -1.97 14.47 12.74
CA ASP A 180 -1.75 15.07 14.05
C ASP A 180 -2.81 14.58 15.04
N SER A 181 -4.10 14.64 14.66
CA SER A 181 -5.21 14.14 15.50
C SER A 181 -5.46 12.62 15.39
N LYS A 182 -4.93 11.98 14.34
CA LYS A 182 -5.10 10.56 14.01
C LYS A 182 -6.55 10.11 13.78
N LYS A 183 -7.37 11.03 13.28
CA LYS A 183 -8.82 10.85 13.07
C LYS A 183 -9.24 11.28 11.67
N TYR A 184 -10.45 10.88 11.30
CA TYR A 184 -11.19 11.39 10.17
C TYR A 184 -12.25 12.38 10.65
N SER A 185 -12.61 13.36 9.81
CA SER A 185 -13.68 14.32 10.08
C SER A 185 -14.50 14.58 8.81
N ALA A 186 -15.74 15.05 9.00
CA ALA A 186 -16.60 15.49 7.90
C ALA A 186 -16.09 16.79 7.25
N ASP A 187 -15.42 17.65 8.02
CA ASP A 187 -14.99 18.98 7.59
C ASP A 187 -13.82 18.94 6.60
N HIS A 188 -13.10 17.83 6.55
CA HIS A 188 -11.94 17.67 5.68
C HIS A 188 -12.17 16.54 4.67
N TYR A 189 -12.89 16.87 3.60
CA TYR A 189 -13.33 15.92 2.57
C TYR A 189 -13.11 16.47 1.16
N THR A 190 -12.63 15.61 0.25
CA THR A 190 -12.76 15.79 -1.20
C THR A 190 -13.52 14.62 -1.80
N PRO A 191 -14.26 14.81 -2.91
CA PRO A 191 -14.92 13.70 -3.60
C PRO A 191 -13.94 12.56 -3.91
N PHE A 192 -14.25 11.36 -3.42
CA PHE A 192 -13.42 10.19 -3.67
C PHE A 192 -13.40 9.86 -5.18
N PRO A 193 -12.24 9.56 -5.80
CA PRO A 193 -12.18 9.26 -7.23
C PRO A 193 -13.03 8.05 -7.63
N SER A 194 -14.02 8.30 -8.49
CA SER A 194 -15.02 7.28 -8.86
C SER A 194 -14.45 6.05 -9.58
N ASP A 195 -13.36 6.21 -10.31
CA ASP A 195 -12.61 5.11 -10.95
C ASP A 195 -12.00 4.18 -9.90
N LEU A 196 -11.29 4.74 -8.91
CA LEU A 196 -10.71 3.98 -7.80
C LEU A 196 -11.78 3.39 -6.87
N ALA A 197 -12.90 4.10 -6.66
CA ALA A 197 -14.03 3.57 -5.90
C ALA A 197 -14.57 2.31 -6.57
N PHE A 198 -14.86 2.39 -7.87
CA PHE A 198 -15.35 1.27 -8.65
C PHE A 198 -14.40 0.07 -8.62
N LEU A 199 -13.08 0.29 -8.80
CA LEU A 199 -12.06 -0.76 -8.66
C LEU A 199 -12.13 -1.43 -7.28
N SER A 200 -12.19 -0.62 -6.23
CA SER A 200 -12.17 -1.08 -4.84
C SER A 200 -13.42 -1.88 -4.49
N GLU A 201 -14.58 -1.43 -4.95
CA GLU A 201 -15.85 -2.13 -4.81
C GLU A 201 -15.84 -3.49 -5.53
N GLN A 202 -15.26 -3.59 -6.73
CA GLN A 202 -15.18 -4.88 -7.44
C GLN A 202 -14.29 -5.87 -6.68
N VAL A 203 -13.15 -5.42 -6.18
CA VAL A 203 -12.24 -6.27 -5.38
C VAL A 203 -12.90 -6.68 -4.07
N ALA A 204 -13.54 -5.75 -3.36
CA ALA A 204 -14.25 -6.02 -2.12
C ALA A 204 -15.39 -7.04 -2.34
N ALA A 205 -16.21 -6.85 -3.37
CA ALA A 205 -17.30 -7.76 -3.73
C ALA A 205 -16.79 -9.17 -4.08
N ALA A 206 -15.69 -9.29 -4.83
CA ALA A 206 -15.06 -10.58 -5.13
C ALA A 206 -14.57 -11.31 -3.86
N CYS A 207 -14.17 -10.54 -2.83
CA CYS A 207 -13.77 -11.05 -1.52
C CYS A 207 -14.93 -11.24 -0.52
N GLY A 208 -16.19 -11.03 -0.94
CA GLY A 208 -17.37 -11.26 -0.10
C GLY A 208 -17.90 -10.01 0.62
N PHE A 209 -17.42 -8.81 0.29
CA PHE A 209 -17.84 -7.54 0.88
C PHE A 209 -18.59 -6.69 -0.15
N GLN A 210 -19.83 -7.10 -0.48
CA GLN A 210 -20.63 -6.49 -1.56
C GLN A 210 -21.03 -5.03 -1.29
N ASP A 211 -21.28 -4.67 -0.03
CA ASP A 211 -21.71 -3.33 0.38
C ASP A 211 -20.54 -2.44 0.83
N PHE A 212 -19.33 -2.70 0.35
CA PHE A 212 -18.17 -1.87 0.65
C PHE A 212 -18.28 -0.51 -0.04
N GLN A 213 -17.98 0.57 0.68
CA GLN A 213 -17.93 1.93 0.13
C GLN A 213 -16.52 2.50 0.27
N ALA A 214 -15.97 2.98 -0.85
CA ALA A 214 -14.67 3.63 -0.87
C ALA A 214 -14.80 5.09 -0.41
N GLU A 215 -14.51 5.35 0.87
CA GLU A 215 -14.76 6.66 1.50
C GLU A 215 -13.48 7.41 1.84
N ALA A 216 -12.39 6.69 2.12
CA ALA A 216 -11.08 7.29 2.36
C ALA A 216 -9.96 6.50 1.69
N GLY A 217 -8.96 7.23 1.19
CA GLY A 217 -7.83 6.68 0.49
C GLY A 217 -6.52 7.27 1.01
N ILE A 218 -5.50 6.44 1.16
CA ILE A 218 -4.12 6.90 1.38
C ILE A 218 -3.22 6.28 0.33
N LEU A 219 -2.60 7.12 -0.48
CA LEU A 219 -1.55 6.74 -1.40
C LEU A 219 -0.21 6.97 -0.72
N ASN A 220 0.64 5.97 -0.72
CA ASN A 220 2.01 6.06 -0.21
C ASN A 220 3.01 5.87 -1.35
N TYR A 221 3.98 6.79 -1.42
CA TYR A 221 5.01 6.83 -2.45
C TYR A 221 6.36 6.48 -1.81
N TYR A 222 6.89 5.31 -2.14
CA TYR A 222 8.11 4.76 -1.57
C TYR A 222 9.24 4.75 -2.60
N ARG A 223 10.40 5.27 -2.21
CA ARG A 223 11.68 5.02 -2.90
C ARG A 223 12.38 3.80 -2.32
N LEU A 224 13.43 3.29 -2.97
CA LEU A 224 14.23 2.14 -2.52
C LEU A 224 14.72 2.20 -1.05
N GLY A 225 15.01 3.40 -0.52
CA GLY A 225 15.39 3.60 0.89
C GLY A 225 14.24 3.89 1.86
N SER A 226 13.00 3.92 1.38
CA SER A 226 11.83 4.22 2.21
C SER A 226 11.40 3.00 3.01
N THR A 227 10.88 3.23 4.20
CA THR A 227 10.30 2.20 5.06
C THR A 227 8.98 2.70 5.64
N LEU A 228 8.10 1.77 6.01
CA LEU A 228 6.91 2.04 6.83
C LEU A 228 7.08 1.28 8.13
N GLY A 229 7.10 2.00 9.26
CA GLY A 229 7.30 1.42 10.58
C GLY A 229 6.17 0.50 11.02
N ILE A 230 6.39 -0.21 12.13
CA ILE A 230 5.40 -1.11 12.73
C ILE A 230 4.22 -0.28 13.26
N HIS A 231 3.01 -0.55 12.77
CA HIS A 231 1.79 0.15 13.17
C HIS A 231 0.55 -0.76 13.01
N VAL A 232 -0.60 -0.26 13.47
CA VAL A 232 -1.93 -0.83 13.28
C VAL A 232 -2.85 0.29 12.82
N ASP A 233 -3.70 0.02 11.83
CA ASP A 233 -4.73 0.97 11.38
C ASP A 233 -5.96 0.86 12.28
N ARG A 234 -6.23 1.90 13.07
CA ARG A 234 -7.33 1.95 14.07
C ARG A 234 -8.20 3.19 13.98
N SER A 235 -8.04 3.97 12.91
CA SER A 235 -8.61 5.32 12.84
C SER A 235 -10.00 5.34 12.22
N GLU A 236 -10.44 4.25 11.61
CA GLU A 236 -11.80 4.09 11.09
C GLU A 236 -12.78 3.78 12.23
N LEU A 237 -14.04 4.20 12.11
CA LEU A 237 -15.05 3.92 13.12
C LEU A 237 -15.62 2.50 12.98
N ASP A 238 -15.72 2.00 11.74
CA ASP A 238 -16.18 0.64 11.44
C ASP A 238 -15.01 -0.28 11.06
N HIS A 239 -14.63 -1.18 11.98
CA HIS A 239 -13.62 -2.21 11.72
C HIS A 239 -14.17 -3.47 11.06
N SER A 240 -15.48 -3.58 10.84
CA SER A 240 -16.09 -4.73 10.15
C SER A 240 -15.81 -4.72 8.64
N ARG A 241 -15.50 -3.54 8.09
CA ARG A 241 -15.23 -3.35 6.66
C ARG A 241 -13.77 -3.64 6.33
N PRO A 242 -13.50 -4.18 5.13
CA PRO A 242 -12.14 -4.49 4.71
C PRO A 242 -11.33 -3.22 4.47
N LEU A 243 -10.02 -3.34 4.65
CA LEU A 243 -9.02 -2.41 4.12
C LEU A 243 -8.38 -3.08 2.90
N LEU A 244 -8.42 -2.37 1.77
CA LEU A 244 -7.83 -2.83 0.52
C LEU A 244 -6.50 -2.11 0.31
N SER A 245 -5.45 -2.84 -0.06
CA SER A 245 -4.13 -2.29 -0.33
C SER A 245 -3.59 -2.82 -1.67
N PHE A 246 -3.45 -1.91 -2.63
CA PHE A 246 -2.92 -2.16 -3.97
C PHE A 246 -1.44 -1.77 -4.04
N SER A 247 -0.63 -2.51 -4.80
CA SER A 247 0.81 -2.25 -4.93
C SER A 247 1.22 -2.15 -6.40
N PHE A 248 1.96 -1.12 -6.78
CA PHE A 248 2.45 -0.92 -8.15
C PHE A 248 3.93 -0.53 -8.17
N GLY A 249 4.67 -0.99 -9.18
CA GLY A 249 6.10 -0.71 -9.36
C GLY A 249 7.01 -1.71 -8.66
N ARG A 250 8.05 -1.22 -7.98
CA ARG A 250 9.04 -2.09 -7.33
C ARG A 250 8.42 -2.98 -6.26
N SER A 251 8.90 -4.22 -6.20
CA SER A 251 8.50 -5.18 -5.17
C SER A 251 8.86 -4.67 -3.78
N ALA A 252 8.04 -4.98 -2.77
CA ALA A 252 8.38 -4.73 -1.37
C ALA A 252 8.34 -6.01 -0.54
N ILE A 253 8.98 -5.98 0.62
CA ILE A 253 8.76 -6.95 1.68
C ILE A 253 7.74 -6.34 2.64
N PHE A 254 6.65 -7.07 2.89
CA PHE A 254 5.63 -6.75 3.86
C PHE A 254 5.74 -7.71 5.04
N LEU A 255 5.58 -7.18 6.25
CA LEU A 255 5.57 -7.95 7.50
C LEU A 255 4.17 -7.88 8.11
N LEU A 256 3.53 -9.04 8.30
CA LEU A 256 2.27 -9.18 9.02
C LEU A 256 2.54 -9.88 10.36
N GLY A 257 2.33 -9.20 11.48
CA GLY A 257 2.50 -9.73 12.83
C GLY A 257 1.19 -9.96 13.55
N GLY A 258 1.27 -10.04 14.87
CA GLY A 258 0.14 -10.36 15.73
C GLY A 258 -0.65 -9.14 16.22
N LEU A 259 -1.61 -9.42 17.10
CA LEU A 259 -2.33 -8.39 17.87
C LEU A 259 -1.39 -7.67 18.82
N ARG A 260 -0.37 -8.36 19.33
CA ARG A 260 0.71 -7.74 20.09
C ARG A 260 1.91 -7.47 19.19
N ARG A 261 2.58 -6.36 19.48
CA ARG A 261 3.74 -5.90 18.70
C ARG A 261 4.93 -6.86 18.77
N ASP A 262 5.07 -7.61 19.86
CA ASP A 262 6.20 -8.48 20.13
C ASP A 262 6.08 -9.86 19.47
N GLU A 263 4.92 -10.19 18.89
CA GLU A 263 4.73 -11.41 18.12
C GLU A 263 5.52 -11.37 16.80
N ALA A 264 6.19 -12.47 16.48
CA ALA A 264 7.02 -12.57 15.28
C ALA A 264 6.15 -12.46 13.99
N PRO A 265 6.47 -11.52 13.08
CA PRO A 265 5.73 -11.36 11.84
C PRO A 265 6.11 -12.39 10.78
N THR A 266 5.15 -12.73 9.95
CA THR A 266 5.36 -13.45 8.71
C THR A 266 5.69 -12.47 7.58
N ALA A 267 6.80 -12.73 6.88
CA ALA A 267 7.26 -11.91 5.77
C ALA A 267 6.72 -12.41 4.43
N MET A 268 6.31 -11.49 3.57
CA MET A 268 5.81 -11.78 2.23
C MET A 268 6.22 -10.72 1.21
N PHE A 269 6.31 -11.11 -0.06
CA PHE A 269 6.51 -10.15 -1.14
C PHE A 269 5.20 -9.47 -1.51
N MET A 270 5.31 -8.21 -1.91
CA MET A 270 4.27 -7.42 -2.57
C MET A 270 4.80 -7.00 -3.94
N HIS A 271 4.41 -7.69 -5.01
CA HIS A 271 4.80 -7.38 -6.39
C HIS A 271 3.88 -6.33 -7.02
N SER A 272 4.19 -5.91 -8.25
CA SER A 272 3.37 -4.95 -8.99
C SER A 272 2.07 -5.61 -9.46
N GLY A 273 0.95 -5.03 -9.05
CA GLY A 273 -0.41 -5.49 -9.27
C GLY A 273 -0.98 -6.30 -8.10
N ASP A 274 -0.17 -6.68 -7.12
CA ASP A 274 -0.67 -7.46 -5.99
C ASP A 274 -1.63 -6.65 -5.13
N ILE A 275 -2.67 -7.33 -4.64
CA ILE A 275 -3.73 -6.76 -3.82
C ILE A 275 -3.78 -7.52 -2.49
N MET A 276 -3.79 -6.77 -1.40
CA MET A 276 -3.98 -7.28 -0.05
C MET A 276 -5.33 -6.76 0.46
N VAL A 277 -6.12 -7.65 1.06
CA VAL A 277 -7.38 -7.32 1.74
C VAL A 277 -7.27 -7.77 3.17
N MET A 278 -7.37 -6.82 4.10
CA MET A 278 -7.38 -7.07 5.54
C MET A 278 -8.80 -6.84 6.03
N SER A 279 -9.39 -7.82 6.72
CA SER A 279 -10.76 -7.79 7.23
C SER A 279 -10.84 -8.54 8.56
N GLY A 280 -11.86 -8.25 9.37
CA GLY A 280 -12.03 -8.90 10.67
C GLY A 280 -10.78 -8.79 11.54
N LEU A 281 -10.27 -9.93 12.03
CA LEU A 281 -9.11 -9.94 12.94
C LEU A 281 -7.86 -9.34 12.30
N SER A 282 -7.63 -9.56 11.00
CA SER A 282 -6.41 -9.09 10.34
C SER A 282 -6.28 -7.57 10.30
N ARG A 283 -7.40 -6.81 10.36
CA ARG A 283 -7.41 -5.33 10.42
C ARG A 283 -6.62 -4.77 11.61
N LEU A 284 -6.59 -5.51 12.71
CA LEU A 284 -6.01 -5.06 13.98
C LEU A 284 -4.60 -5.58 14.21
N LEU A 285 -3.99 -6.21 13.20
CA LEU A 285 -2.65 -6.77 13.29
C LEU A 285 -1.58 -5.72 13.04
N HIS A 286 -0.49 -5.85 13.79
CA HIS A 286 0.71 -5.05 13.56
C HIS A 286 1.30 -5.41 12.20
N HIS A 287 1.65 -4.39 11.42
CA HIS A 287 2.27 -4.61 10.13
C HIS A 287 3.27 -3.52 9.78
N ALA A 288 4.15 -3.83 8.81
CA ALA A 288 5.23 -2.93 8.40
C ALA A 288 5.70 -3.20 6.96
N VAL A 289 6.37 -2.22 6.37
CA VAL A 289 7.10 -2.38 5.11
C VAL A 289 8.57 -2.04 5.35
N PRO A 290 9.41 -3.02 5.74
CA PRO A 290 10.82 -2.78 6.04
C PRO A 290 11.67 -2.43 4.82
N ARG A 291 11.25 -2.83 3.60
CA ARG A 291 12.09 -2.67 2.42
C ARG A 291 11.30 -2.62 1.12
N VAL A 292 11.69 -1.69 0.24
CA VAL A 292 11.42 -1.75 -1.21
C VAL A 292 12.66 -2.30 -1.90
N LEU A 293 12.48 -3.31 -2.75
CA LEU A 293 13.56 -4.03 -3.40
C LEU A 293 13.90 -3.36 -4.74
N PRO A 294 15.19 -3.17 -5.06
CA PRO A 294 15.59 -2.82 -6.41
C PRO A 294 15.20 -3.95 -7.38
N GLY A 295 15.08 -3.63 -8.67
CA GLY A 295 14.93 -4.64 -9.70
C GLY A 295 16.14 -5.57 -9.77
N PRO A 296 15.99 -6.79 -10.32
CA PRO A 296 17.14 -7.62 -10.67
C PRO A 296 18.06 -6.94 -11.69
N ASP A 297 17.46 -6.08 -12.52
CA ASP A 297 18.11 -5.08 -13.34
C ASP A 297 17.59 -3.71 -12.84
N GLU A 298 18.48 -2.90 -12.27
CA GLU A 298 18.12 -1.72 -11.45
C GLU A 298 17.26 -0.70 -12.22
N GLU A 299 17.36 -0.68 -13.55
CA GLU A 299 16.65 0.25 -14.42
C GLU A 299 15.37 -0.33 -15.00
N ARG A 300 15.26 -1.66 -15.12
CA ARG A 300 14.13 -2.30 -15.81
C ARG A 300 12.91 -2.47 -14.91
N LEU A 301 11.73 -2.11 -15.40
CA LEU A 301 10.45 -2.32 -14.71
C LEU A 301 10.05 -3.80 -14.60
N PRO A 302 9.17 -4.16 -13.64
CA PRO A 302 8.49 -5.46 -13.65
C PRO A 302 7.79 -5.74 -14.99
N ARG A 303 7.91 -6.99 -15.48
CA ARG A 303 7.36 -7.41 -16.79
C ARG A 303 5.85 -7.16 -16.95
N CYS A 304 5.06 -7.19 -15.86
CA CYS A 304 3.63 -6.88 -15.91
C CYS A 304 3.31 -5.42 -16.27
N LEU A 305 4.30 -4.53 -16.26
CA LEU A 305 4.19 -3.12 -16.69
C LEU A 305 4.67 -2.90 -18.14
N ASP A 306 5.28 -3.91 -18.79
CA ASP A 306 5.82 -3.80 -20.15
C ASP A 306 4.71 -3.66 -21.20
N ALA A 307 3.54 -4.27 -20.96
CA ALA A 307 2.41 -4.19 -21.88
C ALA A 307 1.74 -2.81 -21.84
N ALA A 308 1.43 -2.24 -23.00
CA ALA A 308 0.55 -1.09 -23.12
C ALA A 308 -0.92 -1.53 -22.99
N LEU A 309 -1.78 -0.59 -22.62
CA LEU A 309 -3.21 -0.81 -22.51
C LEU A 309 -3.79 -0.99 -23.92
N PRO A 310 -4.58 -2.06 -24.20
CA PRO A 310 -5.11 -2.30 -25.53
C PRO A 310 -6.11 -1.21 -25.95
N ALA A 311 -6.04 -0.79 -27.22
CA ALA A 311 -6.94 0.20 -27.81
C ALA A 311 -7.75 -0.40 -28.97
N PRO A 312 -9.02 0.00 -29.18
CA PRO A 312 -9.80 0.93 -28.35
C PRO A 312 -10.32 0.28 -27.05
N LEU A 313 -10.50 1.10 -26.02
CA LEU A 313 -11.11 0.67 -24.77
C LEU A 313 -12.64 0.57 -24.91
N PRO A 314 -13.31 -0.30 -24.14
CA PRO A 314 -14.77 -0.31 -24.04
C PRO A 314 -15.31 1.08 -23.63
N ALA A 315 -16.46 1.48 -24.17
CA ALA A 315 -17.04 2.80 -23.91
C ALA A 315 -17.42 3.03 -22.44
N ASP A 316 -17.69 1.96 -21.69
CA ASP A 316 -18.02 1.96 -20.27
C ASP A 316 -16.79 1.81 -19.34
N SER A 317 -15.59 1.63 -19.91
CA SER A 317 -14.32 1.49 -19.19
C SER A 317 -14.07 2.66 -18.23
N VAL A 318 -13.68 2.38 -16.98
CA VAL A 318 -13.12 3.43 -16.11
C VAL A 318 -11.64 3.68 -16.40
N LEU A 319 -10.99 2.76 -17.11
CA LEU A 319 -9.63 2.97 -17.59
C LEU A 319 -9.62 4.02 -18.69
N GLU A 320 -8.58 4.83 -18.65
CA GLU A 320 -8.23 5.78 -19.69
C GLU A 320 -6.93 5.35 -20.39
N ALA A 321 -6.79 5.74 -21.65
CA ALA A 321 -5.52 5.61 -22.36
C ALA A 321 -4.39 6.31 -21.58
N CYS A 322 -3.20 5.72 -21.64
CA CYS A 322 -1.98 6.29 -21.10
C CYS A 322 -1.08 6.66 -22.29
N PRO A 323 -1.05 7.95 -22.70
CA PRO A 323 -0.15 8.39 -23.74
C PRO A 323 1.29 7.97 -23.41
N GLU A 324 2.04 7.50 -24.41
CA GLU A 324 3.43 7.06 -24.19
C GLU A 324 4.30 8.15 -23.57
N GLU A 325 3.97 9.41 -23.82
CA GLU A 325 4.67 10.55 -23.24
C GLU A 325 4.46 10.72 -21.72
N ASP A 326 3.29 10.31 -21.21
CA ASP A 326 2.99 10.26 -19.78
C ASP A 326 3.57 8.98 -19.17
N TRP A 327 3.48 7.87 -19.91
CA TRP A 327 4.01 6.59 -19.46
C TRP A 327 5.53 6.65 -19.28
N ARG A 328 6.29 7.31 -20.15
CA ARG A 328 7.75 7.49 -19.97
C ARG A 328 8.10 8.12 -18.62
N VAL A 329 7.31 9.10 -18.16
CA VAL A 329 7.50 9.74 -16.85
C VAL A 329 7.18 8.75 -15.71
N CYS A 330 6.04 8.04 -15.83
CA CYS A 330 5.65 7.02 -14.87
C CYS A 330 6.69 5.91 -14.75
N ALA A 331 7.18 5.42 -15.89
CA ALA A 331 8.19 4.38 -16.01
C ALA A 331 9.52 4.82 -15.39
N GLY A 332 10.00 6.02 -15.73
CA GLY A 332 11.18 6.62 -15.12
C GLY A 332 11.06 6.72 -13.61
N TYR A 333 9.90 7.16 -13.09
CA TYR A 333 9.64 7.21 -11.66
C TYR A 333 9.65 5.81 -11.00
N LEU A 334 8.92 4.85 -11.57
CA LEU A 334 8.78 3.49 -11.02
C LEU A 334 10.05 2.64 -11.12
N SER A 335 11.03 3.02 -11.94
CA SER A 335 12.34 2.36 -11.99
C SER A 335 13.02 2.30 -10.62
N ALA A 336 12.73 3.23 -9.71
CA ALA A 336 13.29 3.26 -8.35
C ALA A 336 12.23 3.49 -7.26
N ALA A 337 10.95 3.22 -7.57
CA ALA A 337 9.84 3.51 -6.68
C ALA A 337 8.75 2.43 -6.67
N ARG A 338 8.00 2.44 -5.57
CA ARG A 338 6.76 1.69 -5.38
C ARG A 338 5.67 2.66 -4.98
N VAL A 339 4.50 2.51 -5.59
CA VAL A 339 3.27 3.20 -5.19
C VAL A 339 2.36 2.20 -4.51
N ASN A 340 1.80 2.58 -3.37
CA ASN A 340 0.77 1.82 -2.68
C ASN A 340 -0.49 2.67 -2.58
N VAL A 341 -1.64 2.05 -2.79
CA VAL A 341 -2.95 2.70 -2.62
C VAL A 341 -3.69 1.91 -1.56
N THR A 342 -4.10 2.54 -0.48
CA THR A 342 -4.92 1.93 0.57
C THR A 342 -6.30 2.57 0.55
N VAL A 343 -7.36 1.76 0.45
CA VAL A 343 -8.76 2.22 0.40
C VAL A 343 -9.53 1.60 1.54
N ARG A 344 -10.40 2.41 2.17
CA ARG A 344 -11.16 2.03 3.35
C ARG A 344 -12.54 2.68 3.36
N GLN A 345 -13.44 2.04 4.09
CA GLN A 345 -14.70 2.62 4.53
C GLN A 345 -14.48 3.16 5.94
N VAL A 346 -14.90 4.40 6.20
CA VAL A 346 -14.70 5.09 7.47
C VAL A 346 -15.93 4.98 8.36
N LEU A 347 -17.12 5.10 7.75
CA LEU A 347 -18.41 5.14 8.44
C LEU A 347 -19.17 3.82 8.25
N ALA A 348 -19.84 3.35 9.30
CA ALA A 348 -20.82 2.28 9.14
C ALA A 348 -22.03 2.78 8.32
N PRO A 349 -22.78 1.89 7.63
CA PRO A 349 -23.99 2.31 6.92
C PRO A 349 -24.97 3.07 7.83
N GLY A 350 -25.33 4.29 7.43
CA GLY A 350 -26.22 5.17 8.19
C GLY A 350 -25.56 5.92 9.35
N GLN A 351 -24.26 5.73 9.59
CA GLN A 351 -23.50 6.47 10.60
C GLN A 351 -22.99 7.79 10.02
N GLY A 352 -23.10 8.88 10.79
CA GLY A 352 -22.40 10.13 10.55
C GLY A 352 -21.20 10.29 11.49
N PHE A 353 -20.33 11.26 11.21
CA PHE A 353 -19.31 11.65 12.19
C PHE A 353 -19.97 12.21 13.45
N PRO A 354 -19.49 11.85 14.65
CA PRO A 354 -19.98 12.45 15.88
C PRO A 354 -19.72 13.97 15.85
N PRO A 355 -20.63 14.80 16.39
CA PRO A 355 -20.38 16.23 16.50
C PRO A 355 -19.14 16.46 17.37
N GLU A 356 -18.28 17.39 16.95
CA GLU A 356 -17.18 17.88 17.79
C GLU A 356 -17.80 18.41 19.10
N PRO A 357 -17.26 18.06 20.27
CA PRO A 357 -17.72 18.67 21.52
C PRO A 357 -17.50 20.17 21.42
N ALA A 358 -18.56 20.95 21.66
CA ALA A 358 -18.47 22.40 21.68
C ALA A 358 -17.34 22.82 22.63
N GLU A 359 -16.44 23.69 22.18
CA GLU A 359 -15.43 24.31 23.03
C GLU A 359 -16.13 24.98 24.22
N GLY A 360 -16.17 24.32 25.39
CA GLY A 360 -16.87 24.86 26.56
C GLY A 360 -17.23 23.90 27.69
N GLU A 361 -17.33 22.59 27.46
CA GLU A 361 -17.64 21.66 28.56
C GLU A 361 -16.36 21.11 29.21
N CYS A 362 -15.77 21.93 30.08
CA CYS A 362 -14.83 21.46 31.10
C CYS A 362 -15.59 20.56 32.09
N HIS A 363 -15.52 19.25 31.92
CA HIS A 363 -15.71 18.32 33.03
C HIS A 363 -14.40 18.23 33.83
N PRO A 364 -14.38 18.59 35.13
CA PRO A 364 -13.23 18.35 35.99
C PRO A 364 -13.20 16.87 36.43
N LEU A 365 -12.03 16.45 36.93
CA LEU A 365 -11.63 15.11 37.45
C LEU A 365 -11.00 14.22 36.35
N ASP A 366 -9.72 13.86 36.37
CA ASP A 366 -8.82 13.55 37.49
C ASP A 366 -7.39 14.12 37.32
N GLY A 367 -6.76 14.40 38.46
CA GLY A 367 -5.42 14.98 38.58
C GLY A 367 -4.27 13.97 38.61
N ASP A 368 -3.07 14.57 38.52
CA ASP A 368 -1.71 14.01 38.65
C ASP A 368 -1.17 13.17 37.48
N SER A 369 0.02 13.41 36.89
CA SER A 369 1.17 14.24 37.26
C SER A 369 2.10 14.46 36.02
N PRO A 370 3.03 15.44 36.01
CA PRO A 370 3.65 15.98 34.80
C PRO A 370 5.02 15.37 34.45
N GLY A 371 5.35 15.26 33.17
CA GLY A 371 6.75 15.33 32.72
C GLY A 371 7.16 14.51 31.49
N LYS A 372 7.28 15.20 30.35
CA LYS A 372 8.51 15.38 29.53
C LYS A 372 8.16 15.56 28.05
N ARG A 373 8.08 16.84 27.64
CA ARG A 373 8.17 17.28 26.23
C ARG A 373 9.52 16.84 25.65
N ALA A 374 9.51 15.94 24.68
CA ALA A 374 10.68 15.67 23.85
C ALA A 374 10.83 16.80 22.82
N ARG A 375 11.98 17.48 22.86
CA ARG A 375 12.39 18.51 21.91
C ARG A 375 12.70 17.85 20.55
N LEU A 376 12.09 18.37 19.48
CA LEU A 376 12.60 18.20 18.12
C LEU A 376 13.77 19.15 17.92
N ALA A 377 14.92 18.62 17.52
CA ALA A 377 16.02 19.42 16.96
C ALA A 377 15.99 19.26 15.43
N PRO A 378 16.14 20.35 14.66
CA PRO A 378 16.13 20.31 13.21
C PRO A 378 17.49 19.89 12.67
N LEU A 379 17.50 19.14 11.56
CA LEU A 379 18.41 19.29 10.41
C LEU A 379 17.86 18.50 9.21
#